data_AF-A0A4R5LC92-F1
#
_entry.id   AF-A0A4R5LC92-F1
#
_cell.length_a   1.000
_cell.length_b   1.000
_cell.length_c   1.000
_cell.angle_alpha   90.00
_cell.angle_beta   90.00
_cell.angle_gamma   90.00
#
_symmetry.space_group_name_H-M   'P 1'
#
loop_
_entity.id
_entity.type
_entity.pdbx_description
1 polymer ?
#
loop_
_entity_poly.entity_id
_entity_poly.type
_entity_poly.pdbx_seq_one_letter_code
_entity_poly.pdbx_strand_id
1 'polypeptide(L)'
;MNRVMGRAARHVALASALLCGALAAHAQTETPVGVWQTIDDHTGQPKALVQISADANGDLSGKVIKGLGANDQPDRRCSACTDSRKDQPILGMTIIDSMKKTGDGYDGGHILDPENGKVYRCKMHTEDGGQKLVVRGYMGISLLGRSQTWVRQQ
;
A
#
# COMPACT_ATOMS: atom_id res chain seq x y z
N MET A 1 -28.86 37.88 75.20
CA MET A 1 -27.42 38.11 74.91
C MET A 1 -26.92 36.98 74.01
N ASN A 2 -25.97 37.31 73.14
CA ASN A 2 -25.21 36.48 72.18
C ASN A 2 -25.78 36.27 70.76
N ARG A 3 -25.22 37.09 69.84
CA ARG A 3 -25.06 36.84 68.40
C ARG A 3 -24.09 35.67 68.20
N VAL A 4 -24.27 34.84 67.16
CA VAL A 4 -23.20 34.47 66.22
C VAL A 4 -23.80 34.23 64.82
N MET A 5 -23.11 34.80 63.85
CA MET A 5 -23.30 34.79 62.41
C MET A 5 -22.72 33.52 61.77
N GLY A 6 -23.34 32.98 60.72
CA GLY A 6 -22.71 31.95 59.87
C GLY A 6 -23.46 31.73 58.57
N ARG A 7 -23.07 32.47 57.51
CA ARG A 7 -23.48 32.18 56.13
C ARG A 7 -22.71 30.97 55.62
N ALA A 8 -23.40 30.03 54.98
CA ALA A 8 -22.80 29.24 53.91
C ALA A 8 -23.87 29.05 52.83
N ALA A 9 -23.80 29.90 51.81
CA ALA A 9 -24.51 29.71 50.56
C ALA A 9 -24.01 28.44 49.89
N ARG A 10 -24.92 27.58 49.43
CA ARG A 10 -24.61 26.60 48.39
C ARG A 10 -25.69 26.72 47.32
N HIS A 11 -25.46 27.67 46.42
CA HIS A 11 -26.21 27.75 45.17
C HIS A 11 -25.81 26.58 44.26
N VAL A 12 -26.85 25.92 43.78
CA VAL A 12 -27.00 25.03 42.64
C VAL A 12 -26.14 25.43 41.42
N ALA A 13 -25.54 24.48 40.70
CA ALA A 13 -25.56 24.44 39.23
C ALA A 13 -24.89 23.17 38.64
N LEU A 14 -25.45 22.77 37.49
CA LEU A 14 -25.26 21.55 36.70
C LEU A 14 -23.83 21.35 36.17
N ALA A 15 -23.46 20.08 35.95
CA ALA A 15 -22.42 19.70 35.00
C ALA A 15 -22.83 18.40 34.27
N SER A 16 -23.73 18.50 33.29
CA SER A 16 -23.92 17.46 32.28
C SER A 16 -22.79 17.60 31.25
N ALA A 17 -21.70 16.88 31.46
CA ALA A 17 -20.60 16.83 30.49
C ALA A 17 -21.07 16.09 29.23
N LEU A 18 -21.21 16.82 28.12
CA LEU A 18 -21.38 16.27 26.78
C LEU A 18 -20.15 15.43 26.42
N LEU A 19 -20.33 14.10 26.38
CA LEU A 19 -19.36 13.17 25.85
C LEU A 19 -19.42 13.22 24.31
N CYS A 20 -18.88 14.28 23.70
CA CYS A 20 -18.59 14.31 22.27
C CYS A 20 -17.41 13.37 21.99
N GLY A 21 -17.69 12.08 21.87
CA GLY A 21 -16.74 11.12 21.31
C GLY A 21 -16.49 11.47 19.85
N ALA A 22 -15.37 12.11 19.57
CA ALA A 22 -14.89 12.31 18.21
C ALA A 22 -14.64 10.93 17.59
N LEU A 23 -15.57 10.47 16.76
CA LEU A 23 -15.30 9.42 15.79
C LEU A 23 -14.28 9.99 14.80
N ALA A 24 -13.00 9.76 15.06
CA ALA A 24 -11.96 9.97 14.07
C ALA A 24 -12.24 8.98 12.93
N ALA A 25 -12.99 9.44 11.92
CA ALA A 25 -13.07 8.77 10.64
C ALA A 25 -11.65 8.73 10.08
N HIS A 26 -10.99 7.59 10.23
CA HIS A 26 -9.73 7.33 9.56
C HIS A 26 -10.09 7.24 8.08
N ALA A 27 -9.90 8.35 7.36
CA ALA A 27 -9.83 8.29 5.91
C ALA A 27 -8.61 7.43 5.57
N GLN A 28 -8.82 6.12 5.45
CA GLN A 28 -7.79 5.23 4.93
C GLN A 28 -7.55 5.70 3.51
N THR A 29 -6.37 6.28 3.28
CA THR A 29 -6.02 6.78 1.97
C THR A 29 -6.06 5.61 0.99
N GLU A 30 -7.02 5.63 0.06
CA GLU A 30 -7.21 4.67 -1.05
C GLU A 30 -6.11 4.85 -2.11
N THR A 31 -4.87 4.92 -1.66
CA THR A 31 -3.69 5.08 -2.50
C THR A 31 -2.89 3.78 -2.50
N PRO A 32 -2.36 3.36 -3.65
CA PRO A 32 -1.35 2.32 -3.72
C PRO A 32 -0.03 2.71 -3.07
N VAL A 33 0.21 3.98 -2.71
CA VAL A 33 1.43 4.37 -1.97
C VAL A 33 1.51 3.62 -0.64
N GLY A 34 2.68 3.04 -0.34
CA GLY A 34 2.92 2.24 0.86
C GLY A 34 3.70 0.96 0.59
N VAL A 35 3.79 0.10 1.61
CA VAL A 35 4.48 -1.19 1.54
C VAL A 35 3.48 -2.32 1.39
N TRP A 36 3.75 -3.19 0.43
CA TRP A 36 2.87 -4.29 0.01
C TRP A 36 3.60 -5.61 -0.01
N GLN A 37 3.00 -6.63 0.60
CA GLN A 37 3.39 -8.02 0.43
C GLN A 37 2.78 -8.58 -0.85
N THR A 38 3.64 -9.02 -1.76
CA THR A 38 3.24 -9.67 -3.01
C THR A 38 2.97 -11.16 -2.76
N ILE A 39 1.99 -11.70 -3.48
CA ILE A 39 1.58 -13.10 -3.39
C ILE A 39 1.76 -13.75 -4.77
N ASP A 40 2.37 -14.92 -4.79
CA ASP A 40 2.47 -15.74 -6.00
C ASP A 40 1.10 -16.30 -6.38
N ASP A 41 0.63 -16.04 -7.60
CA ASP A 41 -0.70 -16.48 -8.07
C ASP A 41 -0.79 -17.98 -8.39
N HIS A 42 0.34 -18.67 -8.51
CA HIS A 42 0.37 -20.11 -8.73
C HIS A 42 0.42 -20.91 -7.42
N THR A 43 1.19 -20.43 -6.44
CA THR A 43 1.48 -21.15 -5.20
C THR A 43 0.78 -20.58 -3.96
N GLY A 44 0.29 -19.34 -4.03
CA GLY A 44 -0.32 -18.63 -2.91
C GLY A 44 0.69 -18.15 -1.85
N GLN A 45 1.98 -18.30 -2.09
CA GLN A 45 3.03 -17.97 -1.11
C GLN A 45 3.45 -16.50 -1.20
N PRO A 46 3.81 -15.85 -0.08
CA PRO A 46 4.44 -14.53 -0.09
C PRO A 46 5.77 -14.53 -0.84
N LYS A 47 5.99 -13.55 -1.73
CA LYS A 47 7.22 -13.45 -2.54
C LYS A 47 8.16 -12.34 -2.10
N ALA A 48 7.63 -11.15 -1.82
CA ALA A 48 8.43 -9.97 -1.54
C ALA A 48 7.62 -8.88 -0.84
N LEU A 49 8.32 -7.92 -0.25
CA LEU A 49 7.80 -6.60 0.09
C LEU A 49 8.19 -5.60 -0.99
N VAL A 50 7.20 -4.86 -1.50
CA VAL A 50 7.37 -3.81 -2.51
C VAL A 50 6.90 -2.49 -1.91
N GLN A 51 7.78 -1.48 -1.92
CA GLN A 51 7.45 -0.11 -1.56
C GLN A 51 7.03 0.66 -2.80
N ILE A 52 5.81 1.16 -2.81
CA ILE A 52 5.27 2.04 -3.85
C ILE A 52 5.32 3.49 -3.37
N SER A 53 5.83 4.37 -4.22
CA SER A 53 5.97 5.80 -3.96
C SER A 53 5.48 6.62 -5.16
N ALA A 54 4.98 7.82 -4.89
CA ALA A 54 4.59 8.79 -5.92
C ALA A 54 5.74 9.79 -6.18
N ASP A 55 5.90 10.21 -7.43
CA ASP A 55 6.73 11.36 -7.78
C ASP A 55 5.95 12.69 -7.60
N ALA A 56 6.57 13.82 -7.97
CA ALA A 56 5.95 15.14 -7.87
C ALA A 56 4.70 15.31 -8.76
N ASN A 57 4.54 14.49 -9.80
CA ASN A 57 3.39 14.49 -10.70
C ASN A 57 2.30 13.52 -10.23
N GLY A 58 2.57 12.70 -9.20
CA GLY A 58 1.67 11.65 -8.73
C GLY A 58 1.80 10.33 -9.47
N ASP A 59 2.77 10.19 -10.38
CA ASP A 59 3.07 8.94 -11.06
C ASP A 59 3.74 7.98 -10.07
N LEU A 60 3.29 6.73 -10.06
CA LEU A 60 3.75 5.73 -9.10
C LEU A 60 4.92 4.92 -9.66
N SER A 61 5.90 4.68 -8.78
CA SER A 61 6.99 3.73 -8.97
C SER A 61 7.07 2.77 -7.79
N GLY A 62 7.67 1.60 -7.98
CA GLY A 62 7.66 0.54 -6.98
C GLY A 62 8.99 -0.21 -6.93
N LYS A 63 9.52 -0.38 -5.72
CA LYS A 63 10.83 -0.97 -5.45
C LYS A 63 10.71 -2.20 -4.56
N VAL A 64 11.44 -3.27 -4.88
CA VAL A 64 11.56 -4.43 -3.99
C VAL A 64 12.43 -4.06 -2.81
N ILE A 65 11.89 -4.11 -1.59
CA ILE A 65 12.61 -3.76 -0.36
C ILE A 65 12.98 -4.97 0.50
N LYS A 66 12.37 -6.13 0.26
CA LYS A 66 12.68 -7.39 0.94
C LYS A 66 12.15 -8.58 0.13
N GLY A 67 12.90 -9.68 0.06
CA GLY A 67 12.39 -10.97 -0.40
C GLY A 67 11.74 -11.75 0.74
N LEU A 68 10.78 -12.64 0.44
CA LEU A 68 10.09 -13.44 1.46
C LEU A 68 10.16 -14.93 1.12
N GLY A 69 10.16 -15.78 2.15
CA GLY A 69 10.22 -17.24 1.97
C GLY A 69 11.47 -17.65 1.21
N ALA A 70 11.31 -18.44 0.13
CA ALA A 70 12.42 -18.86 -0.73
C ALA A 70 13.17 -17.68 -1.38
N ASN A 71 12.54 -16.50 -1.46
CA ASN A 71 13.10 -15.31 -2.07
C ASN A 71 13.88 -14.42 -1.09
N ASP A 72 13.90 -14.72 0.22
CA ASP A 72 14.62 -13.92 1.24
C ASP A 72 16.13 -14.20 1.21
N GLN A 73 16.75 -13.87 0.09
CA GLN A 73 18.18 -14.03 -0.19
C GLN A 73 18.69 -12.71 -0.79
N PRO A 74 19.65 -12.01 -0.13
CA PRO A 74 20.03 -10.65 -0.51
C PRO A 74 20.87 -10.58 -1.79
N ASP A 75 21.48 -11.68 -2.21
CA ASP A 75 22.35 -11.80 -3.38
C ASP A 75 21.61 -12.20 -4.67
N ARG A 76 20.29 -12.42 -4.59
CA ARG A 76 19.47 -12.73 -5.77
C ARG A 76 19.57 -11.61 -6.81
N ARG A 77 19.75 -12.03 -8.07
CA ARG A 77 19.88 -11.15 -9.23
C ARG A 77 18.80 -11.48 -10.25
N CYS A 78 18.37 -10.48 -11.02
CA CYS A 78 17.46 -10.72 -12.14
C CYS A 78 18.23 -11.27 -13.35
N SER A 79 18.58 -12.57 -13.31
CA SER A 79 19.32 -13.23 -14.39
C SER A 79 18.48 -13.37 -15.67
N ALA A 80 17.17 -13.48 -15.53
CA ALA A 80 16.20 -13.60 -16.62
C ALA A 80 15.87 -12.25 -17.30
N CYS A 81 16.16 -11.12 -16.64
CA CYS A 81 15.94 -9.80 -17.23
C CYS A 81 16.78 -9.62 -18.49
N THR A 82 16.24 -8.91 -19.48
CA THR A 82 16.91 -8.61 -20.76
C THR A 82 17.23 -7.13 -20.94
N ASP A 83 16.81 -6.28 -20.02
CA ASP A 83 17.05 -4.83 -20.04
C ASP A 83 18.21 -4.43 -19.12
N SER A 84 18.32 -3.14 -18.79
CA SER A 84 19.36 -2.61 -17.90
C SER A 84 19.38 -3.23 -16.50
N ARG A 85 18.33 -3.96 -16.11
CA ARG A 85 18.24 -4.68 -14.83
C ARG A 85 18.82 -6.09 -14.90
N LYS A 86 19.30 -6.54 -16.08
CA LYS A 86 19.96 -7.84 -16.23
C LYS A 86 21.14 -7.98 -15.27
N ASP A 87 21.15 -9.09 -14.54
CA ASP A 87 22.16 -9.47 -13.55
C ASP A 87 22.34 -8.44 -12.42
N GLN A 88 21.41 -7.49 -12.26
CA GLN A 88 21.37 -6.56 -11.13
C GLN A 88 20.69 -7.18 -9.90
N PRO A 89 21.06 -6.77 -8.68
CA PRO A 89 20.39 -7.22 -7.46
C PRO A 89 18.88 -6.95 -7.51
N ILE A 90 18.07 -7.95 -7.14
CA ILE A 90 16.62 -7.79 -7.04
C ILE A 90 16.26 -6.91 -5.85
N LEU A 91 16.97 -7.06 -4.73
CA LEU A 91 16.82 -6.17 -3.59
C LEU A 91 17.20 -4.73 -3.98
N GLY A 92 16.26 -3.80 -3.83
CA GLY A 92 16.42 -2.41 -4.23
C GLY A 92 16.04 -2.10 -5.69
N MET A 93 15.66 -3.12 -6.47
CA MET A 93 15.27 -2.97 -7.87
C MET A 93 13.91 -2.28 -8.00
N THR A 94 13.82 -1.26 -8.85
CA THR A 94 12.55 -0.70 -9.29
C THR A 94 11.91 -1.64 -10.31
N ILE A 95 10.76 -2.19 -9.94
CA ILE A 95 9.99 -3.14 -10.76
C ILE A 95 8.68 -2.55 -11.27
N ILE A 96 8.14 -1.49 -10.65
CA ILE A 96 6.95 -0.77 -11.13
C ILE A 96 7.38 0.59 -11.68
N ASP A 97 6.92 0.93 -12.87
CA ASP A 97 7.12 2.24 -13.49
C ASP A 97 5.86 2.75 -14.21
N SER A 98 5.84 4.06 -14.46
CA SER A 98 4.86 4.77 -15.29
C SER A 98 3.39 4.51 -14.94
N MET A 99 3.09 4.20 -13.67
CA MET A 99 1.75 3.87 -13.22
C MET A 99 0.99 5.15 -12.86
N LYS A 100 -0.05 5.49 -13.63
CA LYS A 100 -0.71 6.80 -13.57
C LYS A 100 -2.11 6.71 -13.02
N LYS A 101 -2.51 7.68 -12.19
CA LYS A 101 -3.88 7.76 -11.67
C LYS A 101 -4.88 7.93 -12.82
N THR A 102 -5.91 7.09 -12.85
CA THR A 102 -6.98 7.08 -13.86
C THR A 102 -8.30 6.74 -13.19
N GLY A 103 -9.20 7.73 -13.08
CA GLY A 103 -10.46 7.57 -12.33
C GLY A 103 -10.20 7.16 -10.88
N ASP A 104 -10.83 6.06 -10.46
CA ASP A 104 -10.70 5.48 -9.11
C ASP A 104 -9.52 4.50 -8.97
N GLY A 105 -8.74 4.31 -10.02
CA GLY A 105 -7.60 3.38 -10.04
C GLY A 105 -6.35 3.98 -10.68
N TYR A 106 -5.46 3.10 -11.10
CA TYR A 106 -4.20 3.44 -11.76
C TYR A 106 -3.99 2.52 -12.96
N ASP A 107 -3.49 3.07 -14.07
CA ASP A 107 -3.31 2.35 -15.35
C ASP A 107 -2.08 2.89 -16.11
N GLY A 108 -1.73 2.22 -17.20
CA GLY A 108 -0.66 2.62 -18.13
C GLY A 108 0.76 2.27 -17.68
N GLY A 109 0.91 1.72 -16.47
CA GLY A 109 2.22 1.36 -15.93
C GLY A 109 2.69 -0.02 -16.36
N HIS A 110 3.94 -0.32 -16.02
CA HIS A 110 4.54 -1.61 -16.25
C HIS A 110 5.06 -2.23 -14.96
N ILE A 111 5.03 -3.55 -14.88
CA ILE A 111 5.63 -4.32 -13.80
C ILE A 111 6.55 -5.39 -14.38
N LEU A 112 7.83 -5.33 -13.99
CA LEU A 112 8.79 -6.40 -14.22
C LEU A 112 8.56 -7.53 -13.21
N ASP A 113 8.49 -8.76 -13.70
CA ASP A 113 8.65 -9.96 -12.88
C ASP A 113 10.11 -10.45 -12.95
N PRO A 114 10.92 -10.28 -11.88
CA PRO A 114 12.32 -10.65 -11.90
C PRO A 114 12.57 -12.16 -12.06
N GLU A 115 11.57 -13.00 -11.80
CA GLU A 115 11.68 -14.45 -11.87
C GLU A 115 11.72 -14.97 -13.32
N ASN A 116 11.05 -14.26 -14.23
CA ASN A 116 11.00 -14.63 -15.65
C ASN A 116 11.49 -13.52 -16.59
N GLY A 117 11.88 -12.37 -16.05
CA GLY A 117 12.42 -11.22 -16.78
C GLY A 117 11.40 -10.48 -17.64
N LYS A 118 10.10 -10.85 -17.58
CA LYS A 118 9.07 -10.25 -18.42
C LYS A 118 8.53 -8.97 -17.78
N VAL A 119 8.25 -8.01 -18.65
CA VAL A 119 7.60 -6.75 -18.29
C VAL A 119 6.16 -6.80 -18.79
N TYR A 120 5.21 -6.66 -17.87
CA TYR A 120 3.78 -6.69 -18.15
C TYR A 120 3.20 -5.29 -18.12
N ARG A 121 2.20 -5.01 -18.97
CA ARG A 121 1.34 -3.84 -18.77
C ARG A 121 0.45 -4.12 -17.58
N CYS A 122 0.30 -3.12 -16.72
CA CYS A 122 -0.41 -3.27 -15.47
C CYS A 122 -1.38 -2.12 -15.21
N LYS A 123 -2.47 -2.47 -14.54
CA LYS A 123 -3.35 -1.55 -13.85
C LYS A 123 -3.57 -2.03 -12.42
N MET A 124 -3.83 -1.11 -11.51
CA MET A 124 -4.05 -1.44 -10.10
C MET A 124 -5.12 -0.57 -9.46
N HIS A 125 -5.80 -1.13 -8.47
CA HIS A 125 -6.74 -0.40 -7.63
C HIS A 125 -6.74 -0.98 -6.22
N THR A 126 -7.06 -0.15 -5.24
CA THR A 126 -7.15 -0.60 -3.85
C THR A 126 -8.54 -1.12 -3.52
N GLU A 127 -8.62 -2.13 -2.66
CA GLU A 127 -9.86 -2.69 -2.12
C GLU A 127 -9.76 -2.80 -0.59
N ASP A 128 -10.86 -3.18 0.07
CA ASP A 128 -10.96 -3.41 1.51
C ASP A 128 -10.42 -2.25 2.35
N GLY A 129 -10.91 -1.03 2.08
CA GLY A 129 -10.46 0.17 2.80
C GLY A 129 -8.97 0.46 2.60
N GLY A 130 -8.40 0.06 1.46
CA GLY A 130 -6.99 0.23 1.18
C GLY A 130 -6.11 -0.90 1.68
N GLN A 131 -6.63 -1.95 2.31
CA GLN A 131 -5.81 -3.05 2.86
C GLN A 131 -5.35 -4.05 1.81
N LYS A 132 -6.01 -4.07 0.65
CA LYS A 132 -5.65 -4.90 -0.50
C LYS A 132 -5.32 -4.02 -1.70
N LEU A 133 -4.34 -4.44 -2.49
CA LEU A 133 -4.04 -3.88 -3.81
C LEU A 133 -4.24 -4.97 -4.84
N VAL A 134 -5.24 -4.78 -5.71
CA VAL A 134 -5.45 -5.68 -6.84
C VAL A 134 -4.60 -5.17 -8.00
N VAL A 135 -3.68 -6.01 -8.46
CA VAL A 135 -2.75 -5.71 -9.55
C VAL A 135 -3.07 -6.64 -10.71
N ARG A 136 -3.47 -6.08 -11.85
CA ARG A 136 -3.74 -6.86 -13.07
C ARG A 136 -2.64 -6.68 -14.10
N GLY A 137 -1.92 -7.75 -14.39
CA GLY A 137 -0.90 -7.81 -15.44
C GLY A 137 -1.43 -8.46 -16.72
N TYR A 138 -1.07 -7.92 -17.87
CA TYR A 138 -1.49 -8.44 -19.18
C TYR A 138 -0.46 -8.17 -20.28
N MET A 139 -0.52 -8.97 -21.35
CA MET A 139 0.20 -8.75 -22.61
C MET A 139 -0.82 -8.43 -23.71
N GLY A 140 -0.70 -7.27 -24.34
CA GLY A 140 -1.68 -6.80 -25.34
C GLY A 140 -2.93 -6.21 -24.70
N ILE A 141 -4.04 -6.97 -24.69
CA ILE A 141 -5.34 -6.53 -24.14
C ILE A 141 -5.55 -7.00 -22.70
N SER A 142 -6.14 -6.15 -21.86
CA SER A 142 -6.31 -6.43 -20.42
C SER A 142 -7.27 -7.58 -20.11
N LEU A 143 -8.14 -7.96 -21.05
CA LEU A 143 -9.06 -9.09 -20.90
C LEU A 143 -8.31 -10.43 -20.77
N LEU A 144 -7.14 -10.57 -21.40
CA LEU A 144 -6.34 -11.81 -21.40
C LEU A 144 -5.23 -11.82 -20.33
N GLY A 145 -5.36 -10.96 -19.32
CA GLY A 145 -4.43 -10.87 -18.18
C GLY A 145 -4.79 -11.73 -16.98
N ARG A 146 -3.93 -11.66 -15.97
CA ARG A 146 -4.14 -12.25 -14.63
C ARG A 146 -4.09 -11.15 -13.57
N SER A 147 -4.81 -11.39 -12.47
CA SER A 147 -4.81 -10.48 -11.33
C SER A 147 -4.14 -11.16 -10.14
N GLN A 148 -3.34 -10.39 -9.41
CA GLN A 148 -2.79 -10.73 -8.10
C GLN A 148 -3.37 -9.77 -7.06
N THR A 149 -3.53 -10.25 -5.84
CA THR A 149 -3.92 -9.42 -4.70
C THR A 149 -2.74 -9.31 -3.76
N TRP A 150 -2.26 -8.09 -3.55
CA TRP A 150 -1.18 -7.80 -2.60
C TRP A 150 -1.77 -7.30 -1.28
N VAL A 151 -1.06 -7.53 -0.18
CA VAL A 151 -1.53 -7.24 1.17
C VAL A 151 -0.70 -6.10 1.78
N ARG A 152 -1.35 -5.05 2.28
CA ARG A 152 -0.66 -3.92 2.91
C ARG A 152 0.08 -4.35 4.18
N GLN A 153 1.30 -3.86 4.40
CA GLN A 153 2.13 -4.25 5.56
C GLN A 153 2.32 -3.18 6.64
N GLN A 154 2.02 -1.91 6.35
CA GLN A 154 2.23 -0.73 7.21
C GLN A 154 3.69 -0.43 7.57
#